data_AF-A0A3P8S9N3-F1
#
_entry.id   AF-A0A3P8S9N3-F1
#
_cell.length_a   1.000
_cell.length_b   1.000
_cell.length_c   1.000
_cell.angle_alpha   90.00
_cell.angle_beta   90.00
_cell.angle_gamma   90.00
#
_symmetry.space_group_name_H-M   'P 1'
#
loop_
_entity.id
_entity.type
_entity.pdbx_description
1 polymer ?
#
loop_
_entity_poly.entity_id
_entity_poly.type
_entity_poly.pdbx_seq_one_letter_code
_entity_poly.pdbx_strand_id
1 'polypeptide(L)'
;YVLNCSVQSHNLQIYKFVFHWTHLTKGDLRAYSYYDKQDQLTYQEQIFRDRTSLFKDQISTGNTSLKLTGVKVQDEGRYECFINTSHGTKASFINLQVKLLSVELFKVITCSSEGIYPQPELTWSTTPPSNTNLLNSTTVQQNEQQLYSISSSLILSHSDTDLLYSCTISTPTNRRRAAWRKLSDEDFDHQSGIIGGVVGAVLVAAAVGLFLFCKKKKR
;
A
#
# COMPACT_ATOMS: atom_id res chain seq x y z
N TYR A 1 19.41 -5.50 2.34
CA TYR A 1 18.29 -5.83 1.46
C TYR A 1 18.44 -7.27 0.99
N VAL A 2 17.34 -7.99 0.72
CA VAL A 2 17.38 -9.39 0.27
C VAL A 2 16.77 -9.48 -1.12
N LEU A 3 17.55 -9.96 -2.08
CA LEU A 3 17.06 -10.31 -3.42
C LEU A 3 16.62 -11.77 -3.38
N ASN A 4 15.30 -11.97 -3.33
CA ASN A 4 14.72 -13.29 -3.11
C ASN A 4 14.88 -14.18 -4.35
N CYS A 5 15.47 -15.34 -4.16
CA CYS A 5 15.55 -16.37 -5.18
C CYS A 5 15.62 -17.74 -4.51
N SER A 6 14.67 -18.61 -4.86
CA SER A 6 14.59 -19.96 -4.34
C SER A 6 14.32 -20.97 -5.43
N VAL A 7 14.77 -22.20 -5.18
CA VAL A 7 14.46 -23.36 -5.98
C VAL A 7 13.76 -24.38 -5.11
N GLN A 8 12.73 -25.03 -5.66
CA GLN A 8 12.05 -26.12 -4.97
C GLN A 8 12.95 -27.35 -5.10
N SER A 9 13.59 -27.77 -4.02
CA SER A 9 14.37 -29.01 -4.04
C SER A 9 14.38 -29.67 -2.67
N HIS A 10 13.82 -30.88 -2.66
CA HIS A 10 14.11 -31.88 -1.64
C HIS A 10 15.53 -32.42 -1.94
N ASN A 11 16.51 -32.03 -1.12
CA ASN A 11 17.92 -32.49 -1.11
C ASN A 11 18.93 -31.82 -2.07
N LEU A 12 19.18 -30.51 -1.92
CA LEU A 12 20.40 -29.85 -2.44
C LEU A 12 21.72 -30.31 -1.78
N GLN A 13 21.65 -31.25 -0.82
CA GLN A 13 22.77 -31.70 0.01
C GLN A 13 23.80 -32.60 -0.74
N ILE A 14 23.48 -33.14 -1.93
CA ILE A 14 24.26 -34.23 -2.55
C ILE A 14 24.87 -33.86 -3.93
N TYR A 15 24.45 -32.77 -4.58
CA TYR A 15 24.79 -32.51 -5.99
C TYR A 15 25.60 -31.22 -6.22
N LYS A 16 26.29 -31.11 -7.36
CA LYS A 16 26.96 -29.86 -7.79
C LYS A 16 25.90 -28.83 -8.16
N PHE A 17 25.92 -27.68 -7.48
CA PHE A 17 25.06 -26.55 -7.77
C PHE A 17 25.90 -25.31 -8.04
N VAL A 18 25.46 -24.53 -9.04
CA VAL A 18 26.09 -23.29 -9.44
C VAL A 18 25.06 -22.17 -9.33
N PHE A 19 25.39 -21.14 -8.57
CA PHE A 19 24.57 -19.95 -8.41
C PHE A 19 25.33 -18.74 -8.92
N HIS A 20 24.69 -17.96 -9.78
CA HIS A 20 25.19 -16.68 -10.22
C HIS A 20 24.15 -15.61 -9.99
N TRP A 21 24.60 -14.49 -9.44
CA TRP A 21 23.83 -13.26 -9.39
C TRP A 21 24.49 -12.24 -10.30
N THR A 22 23.71 -11.67 -11.21
CA THR A 22 24.16 -10.71 -12.20
C THR A 22 23.27 -9.48 -12.17
N HIS A 23 23.85 -8.28 -12.14
CA HIS A 23 23.11 -7.03 -12.34
C HIS A 23 23.07 -6.70 -13.82
N LEU A 24 21.89 -6.84 -14.42
CA LEU A 24 21.70 -6.75 -15.87
C LEU A 24 21.67 -5.32 -16.40
N THR A 25 21.29 -4.35 -15.56
CA THR A 25 21.07 -2.96 -16.02
C THR A 25 22.36 -2.21 -16.33
N LYS A 26 23.52 -2.69 -15.83
CA LYS A 26 24.82 -2.03 -16.02
C LYS A 26 25.85 -2.90 -16.75
N GLY A 27 25.44 -3.58 -17.82
CA GLY A 27 26.35 -4.38 -18.63
C GLY A 27 26.74 -5.69 -17.96
N ASP A 28 25.76 -6.39 -17.38
CA ASP A 28 25.90 -7.73 -16.81
C ASP A 28 27.00 -7.86 -15.74
N LEU A 29 26.95 -6.98 -14.75
CA LEU A 29 27.92 -6.95 -13.65
C LEU A 29 27.74 -8.17 -12.75
N ARG A 30 28.82 -8.93 -12.52
CA ARG A 30 28.77 -10.10 -11.65
C ARG A 30 28.67 -9.68 -10.18
N ALA A 31 27.49 -9.84 -9.61
CA ALA A 31 27.21 -9.48 -8.22
C ALA A 31 27.65 -10.57 -7.24
N TYR A 32 27.44 -11.85 -7.55
CA TYR A 32 27.87 -12.95 -6.70
C TYR A 32 28.02 -14.25 -7.48
N SER A 33 28.87 -15.15 -7.01
CA SER A 33 28.95 -16.52 -7.52
C SER A 33 29.25 -17.51 -6.43
N TYR A 34 28.63 -18.69 -6.53
CA TYR A 34 28.81 -19.79 -5.59
C TYR A 34 28.77 -21.11 -6.34
N TYR A 35 29.81 -21.91 -6.18
CA TYR A 35 29.89 -23.28 -6.68
C TYR A 35 31.00 -24.03 -5.95
N ASP A 36 31.02 -25.35 -6.06
CA ASP A 36 31.93 -26.24 -5.32
C ASP A 36 31.91 -26.01 -3.80
N LYS A 37 30.72 -25.67 -3.28
CA LYS A 37 30.45 -25.40 -1.86
C LYS A 37 31.25 -24.22 -1.28
N GLN A 38 31.67 -23.28 -2.13
CA GLN A 38 32.41 -22.10 -1.71
C GLN A 38 31.99 -20.85 -2.49
N ASP A 39 32.30 -19.69 -1.92
CA ASP A 39 32.11 -18.39 -2.57
C ASP A 39 33.19 -18.18 -3.64
N GLN A 40 32.79 -17.66 -4.79
CA GLN A 40 33.65 -17.54 -5.97
C GLN A 40 33.72 -16.07 -6.36
N LEU A 41 34.50 -15.32 -5.58
CA LEU A 41 34.51 -13.85 -5.59
C LEU A 41 35.57 -13.24 -6.51
N THR A 42 36.40 -14.05 -7.17
CA THR A 42 37.50 -13.58 -8.03
C THR A 42 37.04 -12.64 -9.13
N TYR A 43 35.89 -12.93 -9.75
CA TYR A 43 35.28 -12.13 -10.81
C TYR A 43 34.11 -11.29 -10.33
N GLN A 44 33.99 -11.10 -9.02
CA GLN A 44 32.97 -10.22 -8.47
C GLN A 44 33.31 -8.77 -8.80
N GLU A 45 32.31 -8.04 -9.29
CA GLU A 45 32.46 -6.62 -9.60
C GLU A 45 32.69 -5.79 -8.34
N GLN A 46 33.60 -4.81 -8.44
CA GLN A 46 34.10 -4.06 -7.29
C GLN A 46 32.99 -3.34 -6.50
N ILE A 47 31.88 -2.97 -7.17
CA ILE A 47 30.74 -2.31 -6.54
C ILE A 47 29.98 -3.23 -5.56
N PHE A 48 30.11 -4.55 -5.69
CA PHE A 48 29.43 -5.56 -4.85
C PHE A 48 30.34 -6.19 -3.79
N ARG A 49 31.65 -5.95 -3.89
CA ARG A 49 32.66 -6.52 -2.98
C ARG A 49 32.36 -6.19 -1.53
N ASP A 50 32.48 -7.20 -0.67
CA ASP A 50 32.23 -7.16 0.78
C ASP A 50 30.79 -6.75 1.19
N ARG A 51 29.87 -6.67 0.21
CA ARG A 51 28.48 -6.25 0.42
C ARG A 51 27.48 -7.36 0.17
N THR A 52 27.90 -8.44 -0.48
CA THR A 52 27.02 -9.54 -0.89
C THR A 52 27.35 -10.82 -0.16
N SER A 53 26.33 -11.56 0.26
CA SER A 53 26.49 -12.90 0.85
C SER A 53 25.25 -13.75 0.63
N LEU A 54 25.39 -15.07 0.67
CA LEU A 54 24.26 -16.01 0.71
C LEU A 54 23.90 -16.43 2.13
N PHE A 55 22.67 -16.93 2.31
CA PHE A 55 22.23 -17.62 3.53
C PHE A 55 22.69 -19.08 3.49
N LYS A 56 23.98 -19.31 3.80
CA LYS A 56 24.66 -20.62 3.59
C LYS A 56 23.96 -21.79 4.29
N ASP A 57 23.40 -21.56 5.47
CA ASP A 57 22.60 -22.51 6.24
C ASP A 57 21.30 -22.95 5.53
N GLN A 58 20.73 -22.05 4.71
CA GLN A 58 19.46 -22.24 4.01
C GLN A 58 19.63 -22.68 2.55
N ILE A 59 20.86 -22.79 2.06
CA ILE A 59 21.13 -23.32 0.71
C ILE A 59 20.55 -24.73 0.58
N SER A 60 20.68 -25.56 1.63
CA SER A 60 20.19 -26.93 1.63
C SER A 60 18.68 -27.09 1.46
N THR A 61 17.91 -26.08 1.86
CA THR A 61 16.45 -26.02 1.77
C THR A 61 15.97 -25.26 0.53
N GLY A 62 16.88 -24.87 -0.36
CA GLY A 62 16.53 -24.21 -1.62
C GLY A 62 16.62 -22.69 -1.61
N ASN A 63 17.09 -22.08 -0.52
CA ASN A 63 17.25 -20.63 -0.47
C ASN A 63 18.61 -20.21 -1.06
N THR A 64 18.54 -19.55 -2.22
CA THR A 64 19.69 -19.00 -2.94
C THR A 64 19.67 -17.47 -2.99
N SER A 65 18.90 -16.86 -2.08
CA SER A 65 18.69 -15.42 -2.04
C SER A 65 19.98 -14.67 -1.70
N LEU A 66 20.20 -13.54 -2.37
CA LEU A 66 21.37 -12.70 -2.14
C LEU A 66 21.05 -11.64 -1.09
N LYS A 67 21.86 -11.60 -0.03
CA LYS A 67 21.86 -10.50 0.92
C LYS A 67 22.84 -9.43 0.42
N LEU A 68 22.33 -8.22 0.17
CA LEU A 68 23.11 -7.04 -0.20
C LEU A 68 23.10 -6.02 0.95
N THR A 69 24.27 -5.66 1.48
CA THR A 69 24.44 -4.72 2.61
C THR A 69 24.81 -3.31 2.13
N GLY A 70 24.42 -2.32 2.93
CA GLY A 70 24.67 -0.90 2.62
C GLY A 70 24.18 -0.50 1.24
N VAL A 71 22.92 -0.80 0.89
CA VAL A 71 22.33 -0.54 -0.43
C VAL A 71 22.48 0.94 -0.81
N LYS A 72 22.91 1.18 -2.06
CA LYS A 72 23.15 2.49 -2.66
C LYS A 72 22.28 2.65 -3.89
N VAL A 73 22.06 3.90 -4.31
CA VAL A 73 21.31 4.22 -5.55
C VAL A 73 21.89 3.50 -6.77
N GLN A 74 23.21 3.32 -6.82
CA GLN A 74 23.85 2.64 -7.95
C GLN A 74 23.50 1.15 -8.05
N ASP A 75 22.97 0.53 -6.99
CA ASP A 75 22.55 -0.88 -7.00
C ASP A 75 21.16 -1.05 -7.62
N GLU A 76 20.40 0.03 -7.82
CA GLU A 76 19.09 -0.02 -8.47
C GLU A 76 19.17 -0.67 -9.85
N GLY A 77 18.16 -1.48 -10.17
CA GLY A 77 18.03 -2.13 -11.46
C GLY A 77 17.61 -3.59 -11.36
N ARG A 78 17.70 -4.27 -12.50
CA ARG A 78 17.29 -5.65 -12.66
C ARG A 78 18.45 -6.59 -12.38
N TYR A 79 18.20 -7.55 -11.52
CA TYR A 79 19.11 -8.64 -11.21
C TYR A 79 18.59 -9.94 -11.80
N GLU A 80 19.51 -10.77 -12.27
CA GLU A 80 19.27 -12.17 -12.58
C GLU A 80 19.86 -13.04 -11.49
N CYS A 81 19.06 -13.98 -11.02
CA CYS A 81 19.49 -15.13 -10.26
C CYS A 81 19.46 -16.35 -11.19
N PHE A 82 20.66 -16.82 -11.56
CA PHE A 82 20.84 -18.02 -12.35
C PHE A 82 21.25 -19.17 -11.45
N ILE A 83 20.48 -20.25 -11.50
CA ILE A 83 20.67 -21.47 -10.73
C ILE A 83 20.84 -22.61 -11.72
N ASN A 84 21.98 -23.30 -11.65
CA ASN A 84 22.18 -24.54 -12.38
C ASN A 84 22.32 -25.71 -11.41
N THR A 85 21.51 -26.74 -11.64
CA THR A 85 21.49 -27.99 -10.84
C THR A 85 21.51 -29.19 -11.77
N SER A 86 21.73 -30.38 -11.22
CA SER A 86 21.59 -31.66 -11.94
C SER A 86 20.19 -31.88 -12.54
N HIS A 87 19.17 -31.25 -11.97
CA HIS A 87 17.78 -31.39 -12.41
C HIS A 87 17.36 -30.33 -13.44
N GLY A 88 18.28 -29.42 -13.79
CA GLY A 88 18.06 -28.38 -14.76
C GLY A 88 18.48 -27.00 -14.27
N THR A 89 18.18 -26.03 -15.10
CA THR A 89 18.58 -24.63 -14.93
C THR A 89 17.35 -23.76 -14.70
N LYS A 90 17.45 -22.79 -13.80
CA LYS A 90 16.41 -21.80 -13.52
C LYS A 90 17.02 -20.41 -13.51
N ALA A 91 16.40 -19.48 -14.22
CA ALA A 91 16.69 -18.06 -14.14
C ALA A 91 15.49 -17.33 -13.51
N SER A 92 15.74 -16.50 -12.51
CA SER A 92 14.73 -15.62 -11.88
C SER A 92 15.20 -14.17 -11.99
N PHE A 93 14.27 -13.24 -12.22
CA PHE A 93 14.60 -11.82 -12.35
C PHE A 93 13.98 -11.01 -11.23
N ILE A 94 14.80 -10.19 -10.57
CA ILE A 94 14.40 -9.36 -9.42
C ILE A 94 14.70 -7.90 -9.75
N ASN A 95 13.72 -7.01 -9.60
CA ASN A 95 13.94 -5.57 -9.76
C ASN A 95 14.14 -4.93 -8.38
N LEU A 96 15.36 -4.45 -8.12
CA LEU A 96 15.65 -3.66 -6.93
C LEU A 96 15.33 -2.19 -7.23
N GLN A 97 14.43 -1.60 -6.46
CA GLN A 97 14.15 -0.16 -6.49
C GLN A 97 14.63 0.48 -5.18
N VAL A 98 15.42 1.55 -5.28
CA VAL A 98 15.94 2.26 -4.10
C VAL A 98 15.08 3.49 -3.85
N LYS A 99 14.28 3.47 -2.79
CA LYS A 99 13.47 4.63 -2.38
C LYS A 99 14.29 5.52 -1.45
N LEU A 100 14.73 6.69 -1.92
CA LEU A 100 15.54 7.64 -1.14
C LEU A 100 14.72 8.60 -0.25
N LEU A 101 13.44 8.81 -0.59
CA LEU A 101 12.52 9.67 0.13
C LEU A 101 11.09 9.20 -0.14
N SER A 102 10.39 8.70 0.87
CA SER A 102 8.95 8.43 0.80
C SER A 102 8.21 9.57 1.49
N VAL A 103 7.74 10.55 0.72
CA VAL A 103 6.71 11.48 1.19
C VAL A 103 5.38 10.77 0.99
N GLU A 104 4.78 10.30 2.08
CA GLU A 104 3.46 9.70 2.05
C GLU A 104 2.41 10.77 2.39
N LEU A 105 1.48 10.99 1.47
CA LEU A 105 0.29 11.80 1.73
C LEU A 105 -0.76 10.90 2.36
N PHE A 106 -1.19 11.25 3.57
CA PHE A 106 -2.25 10.53 4.25
C PHE A 106 -3.57 11.31 4.18
N LYS A 107 -4.67 10.59 3.98
CA LYS A 107 -6.01 11.16 4.19
C LYS A 107 -6.28 11.18 5.70
N VAL A 108 -6.74 12.33 6.21
CA VAL A 108 -7.05 12.54 7.62
C VAL A 108 -8.50 12.96 7.75
N ILE A 109 -9.22 12.36 8.71
CA ILE A 109 -10.57 12.80 9.09
C ILE A 109 -10.51 13.42 10.49
N THR A 110 -11.29 14.48 10.70
CA THR A 110 -11.34 15.21 11.97
C THR A 110 -12.76 15.20 12.52
N CYS A 111 -12.89 14.92 13.81
CA CYS A 111 -14.14 14.95 14.57
C CYS A 111 -14.01 15.98 15.69
N SER A 112 -14.89 16.98 15.73
CA SER A 112 -14.82 18.06 16.71
C SER A 112 -16.20 18.46 17.23
N SER A 113 -16.22 18.97 18.47
CA SER A 113 -17.42 19.54 19.09
C SER A 113 -17.01 20.55 20.16
N GLU A 114 -17.84 21.58 20.34
CA GLU A 114 -17.58 22.71 21.24
C GLU A 114 -18.74 22.90 22.22
N GLY A 115 -18.51 23.64 23.31
CA GLY A 115 -19.55 24.00 24.28
C GLY A 115 -20.02 22.85 25.17
N ILE A 116 -19.15 21.89 25.48
CA ILE A 116 -19.51 20.67 26.21
C ILE A 116 -19.25 20.85 27.71
N TYR A 117 -20.15 20.34 28.56
CA TYR A 117 -19.92 20.23 29.99
C TYR A 117 -20.62 18.96 30.52
N PRO A 118 -19.98 18.17 31.40
CA PRO A 118 -18.62 18.30 31.95
C PRO A 118 -17.54 17.84 30.95
N GLN A 119 -16.29 17.63 31.42
CA GLN A 119 -15.16 17.20 30.58
C GLN A 119 -15.53 15.96 29.73
N PRO A 120 -15.41 16.04 28.39
CA PRO A 120 -15.75 14.94 27.49
C PRO A 120 -14.58 14.00 27.22
N GLU A 121 -14.93 12.79 26.78
CA GLU A 121 -14.04 11.79 26.20
C GLU A 121 -14.40 11.55 24.73
N LEU A 122 -13.41 11.18 23.92
CA LEU A 122 -13.61 10.86 22.51
C LEU A 122 -12.99 9.50 22.19
N THR A 123 -13.77 8.64 21.53
CA THR A 123 -13.34 7.32 21.08
C THR A 123 -13.60 7.12 19.60
N TRP A 124 -12.64 6.51 18.92
CA TRP A 124 -12.79 6.05 17.53
C TRP A 124 -13.09 4.55 17.51
N SER A 125 -13.92 4.14 16.57
CA SER A 125 -14.25 2.74 16.30
C SER A 125 -14.52 2.54 14.82
N THR A 126 -14.42 1.31 14.33
CA THR A 126 -14.80 0.97 12.95
C THR A 126 -15.91 -0.07 12.93
N THR A 127 -16.68 -0.10 11.85
CA THR A 127 -17.61 -1.19 11.54
C THR A 127 -17.34 -1.67 10.13
N PRO A 128 -16.99 -2.96 9.91
CA PRO A 128 -16.67 -3.97 10.94
C PRO A 128 -15.47 -3.58 11.83
N PRO A 129 -15.34 -4.18 13.03
CA PRO A 129 -14.22 -3.88 13.93
C PRO A 129 -12.90 -4.29 13.27
N SER A 130 -12.00 -3.33 13.11
CA SER A 130 -10.64 -3.59 12.61
C SER A 130 -9.72 -3.98 13.77
N ASN A 131 -8.80 -4.90 13.51
CA ASN A 131 -7.76 -5.31 14.47
C ASN A 131 -6.56 -4.34 14.49
N THR A 132 -6.54 -3.32 13.63
CA THR A 132 -5.47 -2.32 13.58
C THR A 132 -5.69 -1.20 14.59
N ASN A 133 -4.66 -0.85 15.36
CA ASN A 133 -4.69 0.31 16.25
C ASN A 133 -4.92 1.59 15.42
N LEU A 134 -5.99 2.32 15.73
CA LEU A 134 -6.35 3.55 15.05
C LEU A 134 -5.45 4.70 15.54
N LEU A 135 -4.55 5.17 14.66
CA LEU A 135 -3.62 6.24 14.99
C LEU A 135 -4.34 7.60 14.98
N ASN A 136 -4.69 8.07 16.16
CA ASN A 136 -5.43 9.32 16.36
C ASN A 136 -4.69 10.28 17.29
N SER A 137 -4.99 11.57 17.14
CA SER A 137 -4.51 12.63 18.03
C SER A 137 -5.71 13.45 18.50
N THR A 138 -5.91 13.52 19.82
CA THR A 138 -7.06 14.18 20.45
C THR A 138 -6.60 15.36 21.30
N THR A 139 -7.23 16.50 21.11
CA THR A 139 -7.00 17.75 21.85
C THR A 139 -8.27 18.13 22.60
N VAL A 140 -8.11 18.52 23.87
CA VAL A 140 -9.19 19.01 24.73
C VAL A 140 -8.77 20.36 25.29
N GLN A 141 -9.64 21.36 25.15
CA GLN A 141 -9.42 22.71 25.66
C GLN A 141 -10.64 23.15 26.48
N GLN A 142 -10.41 23.96 27.50
CA GLN A 142 -11.46 24.51 28.35
C GLN A 142 -11.42 26.04 28.29
N ASN A 143 -12.58 26.67 28.21
CA ASN A 143 -12.70 28.12 28.22
C ASN A 143 -12.95 28.67 29.65
N GLU A 144 -13.00 30.00 29.77
CA GLU A 144 -13.24 30.69 31.05
C GLU A 144 -14.62 30.38 31.64
N GLN A 145 -15.62 30.08 30.79
CA GLN A 145 -16.97 29.66 31.23
C GLN A 145 -17.04 28.18 31.65
N GLN A 146 -15.90 27.49 31.81
CA GLN A 146 -15.80 26.08 32.16
C GLN A 146 -16.34 25.10 31.11
N LEU A 147 -16.61 25.54 29.88
CA LEU A 147 -17.05 24.70 28.77
C LEU A 147 -15.85 24.15 27.99
N TYR A 148 -15.98 22.92 27.52
CA TYR A 148 -14.94 22.18 26.82
C TYR A 148 -15.15 22.19 25.30
N SER A 149 -14.04 22.30 24.58
CA SER A 149 -13.91 21.99 23.16
C SER A 149 -13.02 20.75 23.00
N ILE A 150 -13.47 19.80 22.18
CA ILE A 150 -12.74 18.57 21.89
C ILE A 150 -12.61 18.38 20.38
N SER A 151 -11.42 18.01 19.93
CA SER A 151 -11.13 17.74 18.52
C SER A 151 -10.17 16.56 18.41
N SER A 152 -10.46 15.61 17.52
CA SER A 152 -9.61 14.45 17.27
C SER A 152 -9.41 14.23 15.77
N SER A 153 -8.17 14.00 15.37
CA SER A 153 -7.77 13.68 13.99
C SER A 153 -7.36 12.21 13.88
N LEU A 154 -7.88 11.49 12.89
CA LEU A 154 -7.58 10.09 12.61
C LEU A 154 -6.94 9.95 11.22
N ILE A 155 -5.78 9.28 11.17
CA ILE A 155 -5.07 8.97 9.92
C ILE A 155 -5.68 7.71 9.29
N LEU A 156 -6.09 7.80 8.02
CA LEU A 156 -6.71 6.69 7.30
C LEU A 156 -5.67 5.81 6.61
N SER A 157 -5.84 4.50 6.75
CA SER A 157 -5.07 3.50 6.00
C SER A 157 -5.51 3.46 4.52
N HIS A 158 -4.55 3.22 3.63
CA HIS A 158 -4.83 3.14 2.18
C HIS A 158 -5.63 1.88 1.80
N SER A 159 -5.53 0.80 2.59
CA SER A 159 -6.17 -0.50 2.37
C SER A 159 -7.66 -0.56 2.69
N ASP A 160 -8.19 0.41 3.43
CA ASP A 160 -9.49 0.28 4.09
C ASP A 160 -10.56 1.06 3.32
N THR A 161 -11.12 0.45 2.27
CA THR A 161 -12.19 1.07 1.46
C THR A 161 -13.57 0.88 2.05
N ASP A 162 -13.79 -0.19 2.83
CA ASP A 162 -15.13 -0.62 3.25
C ASP A 162 -15.42 -0.38 4.74
N LEU A 163 -14.53 0.32 5.45
CA LEU A 163 -14.70 0.61 6.86
C LEU A 163 -15.56 1.86 7.08
N LEU A 164 -16.57 1.73 7.96
CA LEU A 164 -17.28 2.85 8.54
C LEU A 164 -16.58 3.31 9.82
N TYR A 165 -15.92 4.46 9.77
CA TYR A 165 -15.27 5.07 10.92
C TYR A 165 -16.30 5.82 11.76
N SER A 166 -16.36 5.53 13.06
CA SER A 166 -17.28 6.15 14.00
C SER A 166 -16.50 6.88 15.11
N CYS A 167 -16.69 8.20 15.19
CA CYS A 167 -16.24 9.03 16.31
C CYS A 167 -17.37 9.12 17.33
N THR A 168 -17.11 8.79 18.58
CA THR A 168 -18.07 8.90 19.68
C THR A 168 -17.53 9.84 20.74
N ILE A 169 -18.24 10.95 20.97
CA ILE A 169 -17.98 11.91 22.04
C ILE A 169 -18.94 11.61 23.19
N SER A 170 -18.40 11.36 24.38
CA SER A 170 -19.17 11.02 25.56
C SER A 170 -18.83 11.90 26.75
N THR A 171 -19.85 12.19 27.53
CA THR A 171 -19.79 12.72 28.89
C THR A 171 -20.47 11.68 29.81
N PRO A 172 -20.42 11.83 31.14
CA PRO A 172 -21.12 10.92 32.04
C PRO A 172 -22.64 10.82 31.79
N THR A 173 -23.26 11.88 31.23
CA THR A 173 -24.71 11.98 31.04
C THR A 173 -25.17 11.86 29.59
N ASN A 174 -24.30 12.12 28.61
CA ASN A 174 -24.68 12.19 27.20
C ASN A 174 -23.60 11.59 26.30
N ARG A 175 -24.04 10.97 25.20
CA ARG A 175 -23.16 10.36 24.21
C ARG A 175 -23.66 10.64 22.80
N ARG A 176 -22.79 11.20 21.95
CA ARG A 176 -23.06 11.50 20.54
C ARG A 176 -22.08 10.76 19.66
N ARG A 177 -22.57 10.22 18.55
CA ARG A 177 -21.77 9.48 17.57
C ARG A 177 -21.95 10.09 16.18
N ALA A 178 -20.82 10.31 15.51
CA ALA A 178 -20.77 10.65 14.09
C ALA A 178 -20.06 9.50 13.35
N ALA A 179 -20.49 9.23 12.12
CA ALA A 179 -19.92 8.18 11.29
C ALA A 179 -19.52 8.73 9.92
N TRP A 180 -18.40 8.24 9.39
CA TRP A 180 -17.86 8.60 8.09
C TRP A 180 -17.35 7.35 7.38
N ARG A 181 -17.62 7.25 6.09
CA ARG A 181 -17.10 6.18 5.23
C ARG A 181 -16.32 6.78 4.09
N LYS A 182 -15.26 6.07 3.68
CA LYS A 182 -14.56 6.36 2.43
C LYS A 182 -15.47 5.94 1.28
N LEU A 183 -15.64 6.80 0.29
CA LEU A 183 -16.29 6.45 -0.97
C LEU A 183 -15.20 5.90 -1.91
N SER A 184 -15.51 4.82 -2.62
CA SER A 184 -14.64 4.32 -3.70
C SER A 184 -14.81 5.19 -4.94
N ASP A 185 -13.85 5.15 -5.87
CA ASP A 185 -13.96 5.87 -7.15
C ASP A 185 -15.16 5.35 -7.99
N GLU A 186 -15.63 4.13 -7.75
CA GLU A 186 -16.83 3.54 -8.39
C GLU A 186 -18.14 4.20 -7.93
N ASP A 187 -18.23 4.67 -6.67
CA ASP A 187 -19.42 5.36 -6.15
C ASP A 187 -19.68 6.70 -6.86
N PHE A 188 -18.62 7.34 -7.38
CA PHE A 188 -18.74 8.59 -8.14
C PHE A 188 -19.37 8.39 -9.52
N ASP A 189 -19.21 7.21 -10.14
CA ASP A 189 -19.70 6.96 -11.50
C ASP A 189 -21.20 6.64 -11.56
N HIS A 190 -21.78 6.21 -10.44
CA HIS A 190 -23.25 6.07 -10.32
C HIS A 190 -23.99 7.39 -10.16
N GLN A 191 -23.33 8.44 -9.64
CA GLN A 191 -23.98 9.74 -9.45
C GLN A 191 -24.00 10.58 -10.74
N SER A 192 -23.00 10.42 -11.61
CA SER A 192 -22.95 11.04 -12.94
C SER A 192 -24.05 10.50 -13.87
N GLY A 193 -24.33 9.19 -13.81
CA GLY A 193 -25.37 8.53 -14.61
C GLY A 193 -26.80 8.95 -14.24
N ILE A 194 -27.10 9.14 -12.95
CA ILE A 194 -28.44 9.55 -12.50
C ILE A 194 -28.73 11.01 -12.89
N ILE A 195 -27.76 11.92 -12.72
CA ILE A 195 -27.94 13.33 -13.08
C ILE A 195 -28.07 13.50 -14.60
N GLY A 196 -27.26 12.78 -15.39
CA GLY A 196 -27.35 12.79 -16.85
C GLY A 196 -28.67 12.23 -17.39
N GLY A 197 -29.17 11.13 -16.82
CA GLY A 197 -30.42 10.50 -17.22
C GLY A 197 -31.66 11.35 -16.94
N VAL A 198 -31.73 12.00 -15.78
CA VAL A 198 -32.87 12.86 -15.41
C VAL A 198 -32.92 14.13 -16.27
N VAL A 199 -31.78 14.79 -16.49
CA VAL A 199 -31.72 15.99 -17.34
C VAL A 199 -32.07 15.66 -18.80
N GLY A 200 -31.58 14.52 -19.32
CA GLY A 200 -31.92 14.03 -20.65
C GLY A 200 -33.43 13.77 -20.81
N ALA A 201 -34.06 13.08 -19.86
CA ALA A 201 -35.49 12.78 -19.93
C ALA A 201 -36.38 14.04 -19.88
N VAL A 202 -36.03 15.03 -19.06
CA VAL A 202 -36.76 16.31 -18.97
C VAL A 202 -36.67 17.10 -20.28
N LEU A 203 -35.48 17.18 -20.89
CA LEU A 203 -35.29 17.87 -22.16
C LEU A 203 -36.06 17.20 -23.31
N VAL A 204 -36.05 15.87 -23.36
CA VAL A 204 -36.83 15.11 -24.36
C VAL A 204 -38.33 15.34 -24.15
N ALA A 205 -38.83 15.27 -22.92
CA ALA A 205 -40.24 15.52 -22.62
C ALA A 205 -40.67 16.96 -23.00
N ALA A 206 -39.83 17.96 -22.71
CA ALA A 206 -40.09 19.35 -23.09
C ALA A 206 -40.10 19.53 -24.61
N ALA A 207 -39.17 18.91 -25.35
CA ALA A 207 -39.10 18.97 -26.80
C ALA A 207 -40.30 18.27 -27.46
N VAL A 208 -40.69 17.09 -26.97
CA VAL A 208 -41.89 16.38 -27.45
C VAL A 208 -43.15 17.17 -27.12
N GLY A 209 -43.25 17.74 -25.91
CA GLY A 209 -44.36 18.61 -25.51
C GLY A 209 -44.48 19.84 -26.41
N LEU A 210 -43.38 20.54 -26.68
CA LEU A 210 -43.32 21.68 -27.60
C LEU A 210 -43.67 21.26 -29.04
N PHE A 211 -43.18 20.11 -29.51
CA PHE A 211 -43.49 19.61 -30.84
C PHE A 211 -44.97 19.26 -31.01
N LEU A 212 -45.56 18.57 -30.03
CA LEU A 212 -47.00 18.26 -30.01
C LEU A 212 -47.85 19.53 -29.89
N PHE A 213 -47.44 20.49 -29.07
CA PHE A 213 -48.10 21.80 -28.97
C PHE A 213 -48.05 22.58 -30.29
N CYS A 214 -46.90 22.61 -30.95
CA CYS A 214 -46.73 23.22 -32.27
C CYS A 214 -47.56 22.53 -33.36
N LYS A 215 -47.70 21.19 -33.32
CA LYS A 215 -48.60 20.47 -34.23
C LYS A 215 -50.07 20.77 -33.96
N LYS A 216 -50.47 20.95 -32.69
CA LYS A 216 -51.86 21.28 -32.31
C LYS A 216 -52.26 22.70 -32.71
N LYS A 217 -51.29 23.63 -32.81
CA LYS A 217 -51.52 25.02 -33.26
C LYS A 217 -51.55 25.18 -34.80
N LYS A 218 -51.11 24.18 -35.56
CA LYS A 218 -51.09 24.16 -37.04
C LYS A 218 -52.26 23.39 -37.67
N ARG A 219 -53.20 22.88 -36.88
CA ARG A 219 -54.38 22.14 -37.34
C ARG A 219 -55.63 22.82 -36.81
#